data_AF-A0A4V0I3C1-F1
#
_entry.id   AF-A0A4V0I3C1-F1
#
_cell.length_a   1.000
_cell.length_b   1.000
_cell.length_c   1.000
_cell.angle_alpha   90.00
_cell.angle_beta   90.00
_cell.angle_gamma   90.00
#
_symmetry.space_group_name_H-M   'P 1'
#
loop_
_entity.id
_entity.type
_entity.pdbx_description
1 polymer ?
#
loop_
_entity_poly.entity_id
_entity_poly.type
_entity_poly.pdbx_seq_one_letter_code
_entity_poly.pdbx_strand_id
1 'polypeptide(L)'
;MLTQVLNRLAARTALPSEPAPIAPRPAPGPDAGFDALPRLARLAADLAAAVPERPHQRWGEPAVFFFDAKRQAELEAARPAPEAIDPFAELAPRITAEVAALCASPEVRRVARATPGLREAARALAPACAAARHLAELLAVPDDEVVTVLHPALGVGFRCVASGVADAGQFHVLMLDAAADLLPGPRPMQRFVTAYRDANPTSAAGVAMLAEGRFQMYAAGALRAGGTLPDGFGGSDHWLWPHTPLAAVPAVGGERVVLLGPPAYRATWEVARRFPALPADLRLIEALDPAQVAGRLAALGSG
;
A
#
# COMPACT_ATOMS: atom_id res chain seq x y z
N MET A 1 13.23 -40.66 39.17
CA MET A 1 13.79 -39.57 38.34
C MET A 1 12.87 -39.11 37.20
N LEU A 2 11.94 -39.92 36.68
CA LEU A 2 11.01 -39.49 35.61
C LEU A 2 9.90 -38.52 36.06
N THR A 3 9.49 -38.57 37.34
CA THR A 3 8.36 -37.76 37.85
C THR A 3 8.71 -36.30 38.13
N GLN A 4 9.98 -35.97 38.39
CA GLN A 4 10.42 -34.58 38.61
C GLN A 4 10.64 -33.81 37.30
N VAL A 5 10.87 -34.50 36.18
CA VAL A 5 11.00 -33.87 34.85
C VAL A 5 9.64 -33.45 34.31
N LEU A 6 8.58 -34.22 34.57
CA LEU A 6 7.21 -33.90 34.15
C LEU A 6 6.63 -32.69 34.92
N ASN A 7 6.93 -32.53 36.21
CA ASN A 7 6.47 -31.36 36.98
C ASN A 7 7.19 -30.05 36.61
N ARG A 8 8.41 -30.10 36.05
CA ARG A 8 9.08 -28.89 35.53
C ARG A 8 8.59 -28.47 34.14
N LEU A 9 7.95 -29.36 33.40
CA LEU A 9 7.32 -29.05 32.11
C LEU A 9 5.91 -28.46 32.26
N ALA A 10 5.21 -28.76 33.35
CA ALA A 10 3.87 -28.21 33.63
C ALA A 10 3.88 -26.76 34.18
N ALA A 11 5.03 -26.25 34.63
CA ALA A 11 5.14 -24.90 35.21
C ALA A 11 5.58 -23.80 34.21
N ARG A 12 5.70 -24.12 32.91
CA ARG A 12 6.08 -23.17 31.85
C ARG A 12 5.00 -22.89 30.81
N THR A 13 3.81 -23.44 30.99
CA THR A 13 2.60 -23.18 30.19
C THR A 13 1.68 -22.19 30.86
N ALA A 14 2.21 -21.08 31.36
CA ALA A 14 1.40 -19.87 31.46
C ALA A 14 1.32 -19.31 30.04
N LEU A 15 0.16 -19.48 29.40
CA LEU A 15 -0.17 -18.79 28.16
C LEU A 15 0.18 -17.30 28.34
N PRO A 16 0.87 -16.65 27.38
CA PRO A 16 0.99 -15.21 27.42
C PRO A 16 -0.43 -14.65 27.47
N SER A 17 -0.66 -13.77 28.45
CA SER A 17 -1.90 -13.03 28.63
C SER A 17 -2.37 -12.50 27.28
N GLU A 18 -3.68 -12.62 26.98
CA GLU A 18 -4.27 -12.02 25.78
C GLU A 18 -3.75 -10.58 25.63
N PRO A 19 -3.25 -10.17 24.45
CA PRO A 19 -2.88 -8.79 24.24
C PRO A 19 -4.11 -7.95 24.55
N ALA A 20 -3.93 -6.96 25.44
CA ALA A 20 -5.02 -6.12 25.90
C ALA A 20 -5.82 -5.60 24.69
N PRO A 21 -7.17 -5.64 24.73
CA PRO A 21 -7.98 -5.05 23.69
C PRO A 21 -7.55 -3.60 23.51
N ILE A 22 -7.18 -3.24 22.29
CA ILE A 22 -6.82 -1.86 21.95
C ILE A 22 -8.04 -1.01 22.32
N ALA A 23 -7.82 -0.01 23.17
CA ALA A 23 -8.87 0.93 23.52
C ALA A 23 -9.50 1.48 22.22
N PRO A 24 -10.84 1.53 22.12
CA PRO A 24 -11.50 2.08 20.95
C PRO A 24 -10.93 3.47 20.67
N ARG A 25 -10.43 3.68 19.45
CA ARG A 25 -9.83 4.95 19.06
C ARG A 25 -10.89 6.04 19.23
N PRO A 26 -10.58 7.16 19.90
CA PRO A 26 -11.50 8.28 19.97
C PRO A 26 -11.86 8.70 18.54
N ALA A 27 -13.15 8.88 18.27
CA ALA A 27 -13.59 9.44 17.00
C ALA A 27 -12.86 10.78 16.79
N PRO A 28 -12.35 11.06 15.58
CA PRO A 28 -11.79 12.37 15.30
C PRO A 28 -12.82 13.43 15.65
N GLY A 29 -12.40 14.45 16.40
CA GLY A 29 -13.26 15.60 16.66
C GLY A 29 -13.66 16.26 15.33
N PRO A 30 -14.80 16.97 15.29
CA PRO A 30 -15.33 17.59 14.07
C PRO A 30 -14.35 18.56 13.37
N ASP A 31 -13.32 19.01 14.08
CA ASP A 31 -12.34 19.99 13.60
C ASP A 31 -10.94 19.39 13.35
N ALA A 32 -10.78 18.06 13.37
CA ALA A 32 -9.48 17.40 13.29
C ALA A 32 -8.67 17.82 12.03
N GLY A 33 -9.34 17.99 10.90
CA GLY A 33 -8.72 18.50 9.68
C GLY A 33 -8.25 19.94 9.80
N PHE A 34 -9.08 20.82 10.38
CA PHE A 34 -8.75 22.23 10.60
C PHE A 34 -7.57 22.39 11.56
N ASP A 35 -7.58 21.65 12.66
CA ASP A 35 -6.51 21.63 13.67
C ASP A 35 -5.17 21.12 13.11
N ALA A 36 -5.21 20.30 12.05
CA ALA A 36 -4.01 19.77 11.40
C ALA A 36 -3.38 20.76 10.41
N LEU A 37 -4.13 21.71 9.86
CA LEU A 37 -3.67 22.62 8.80
C LEU A 37 -2.33 23.31 9.13
N PRO A 38 -2.15 23.96 10.30
CA PRO A 38 -0.90 24.67 10.59
C PRO A 38 0.31 23.73 10.67
N ARG A 39 0.12 22.53 11.24
CA ARG A 39 1.19 21.53 11.36
C ARG A 39 1.57 20.94 10.00
N LEU A 40 0.57 20.64 9.16
CA LEU A 40 0.79 20.11 7.81
C LEU A 40 1.45 21.14 6.89
N ALA A 41 1.07 22.42 6.99
CA ALA A 41 1.72 23.50 6.24
C ALA A 41 3.19 23.69 6.67
N ARG A 42 3.47 23.61 7.98
CA ARG A 42 4.83 23.61 8.51
C ARG A 42 5.63 22.42 7.97
N LEU A 43 5.06 21.22 8.01
CA LEU A 43 5.70 20.01 7.48
C LEU A 43 6.00 20.13 5.98
N ALA A 44 5.07 20.68 5.20
CA ALA A 44 5.29 20.92 3.77
C ALA A 44 6.48 21.85 3.51
N ALA A 45 6.59 22.94 4.29
CA ALA A 45 7.71 23.88 4.19
C ALA A 45 9.04 23.22 4.61
N ASP A 46 9.05 22.47 5.72
CA ASP A 46 10.24 21.75 6.19
C ASP A 46 10.70 20.71 5.15
N LEU A 47 9.77 19.96 4.56
CA LEU A 47 10.07 18.99 3.49
C LEU A 47 10.62 19.71 2.24
N ALA A 48 9.98 20.80 1.81
CA ALA A 48 10.42 21.54 0.64
C ALA A 48 11.84 22.13 0.82
N ALA A 49 12.16 22.64 2.01
CA ALA A 49 13.49 23.14 2.34
C ALA A 49 14.55 22.03 2.41
N ALA A 50 14.14 20.80 2.75
CA ALA A 50 15.03 19.64 2.81
C ALA A 50 15.23 18.96 1.44
N VAL A 51 14.39 19.25 0.43
CA VAL A 51 14.65 18.80 -0.94
C VAL A 51 15.95 19.47 -1.38
N PRO A 52 17.02 18.70 -1.63
CA PRO A 52 18.26 19.31 -2.09
C PRO A 52 17.97 20.07 -3.39
N GLU A 53 18.31 21.36 -3.42
CA GLU A 53 18.48 22.05 -4.70
C GLU A 53 19.44 21.18 -5.49
N ARG A 54 19.00 20.59 -6.62
CA ARG A 54 19.87 19.74 -7.43
C ARG A 54 21.15 20.53 -7.68
N PRO A 55 22.29 20.19 -7.05
CA PRO A 55 23.51 20.81 -7.46
C PRO A 55 23.71 20.24 -8.86
N HIS A 56 23.83 21.11 -9.86
CA HIS A 56 24.68 20.75 -10.99
C HIS A 56 26.11 20.63 -10.46
N GLN A 57 26.38 19.65 -9.60
CA GLN A 57 27.72 19.13 -9.45
C GLN A 57 27.99 18.35 -10.73
N ARG A 58 28.35 19.12 -11.78
CA ARG A 58 29.52 18.74 -12.53
C ARG A 58 30.62 18.64 -11.49
N TRP A 59 30.81 17.46 -10.93
CA TRP A 59 32.10 17.12 -10.37
C TRP A 59 33.06 17.51 -11.49
N GLY A 60 33.96 18.45 -11.20
CA GLY A 60 35.04 18.79 -12.11
C GLY A 60 36.02 17.63 -12.13
N GLU A 61 35.55 16.41 -12.39
CA GLU A 61 36.39 15.31 -12.81
C GLU A 61 36.95 15.76 -14.15
N PRO A 62 38.25 16.08 -14.23
CA PRO A 62 38.86 16.22 -15.54
C PRO A 62 38.61 14.90 -16.27
N ALA A 63 38.21 15.00 -17.54
CA ALA A 63 38.07 13.84 -18.40
C ALA A 63 39.47 13.23 -18.61
N VAL A 64 39.89 12.38 -17.67
CA VAL A 64 41.11 11.58 -17.81
C VAL A 64 40.82 10.21 -17.22
N PHE A 65 40.29 9.38 -18.11
CA PHE A 65 40.56 7.95 -18.14
C PHE A 65 42.04 7.68 -17.86
N PHE A 66 42.38 7.10 -16.72
CA PHE A 66 43.41 6.05 -16.58
C PHE A 66 43.14 5.32 -15.26
N PHE A 67 42.74 4.05 -15.35
CA PHE A 67 42.47 3.17 -14.21
C PHE A 67 43.79 2.79 -13.51
N ASP A 68 44.30 3.65 -12.62
CA ASP A 68 45.23 3.22 -11.59
C ASP A 68 44.43 2.74 -10.37
N ALA A 69 44.17 1.43 -10.33
CA ALA A 69 43.44 0.79 -9.23
C ALA A 69 44.09 1.03 -7.86
N LYS A 70 45.43 1.19 -7.82
CA LYS A 70 46.16 1.49 -6.59
C LYS A 70 45.87 2.91 -6.14
N ARG A 71 45.86 3.87 -7.07
CA ARG A 71 45.55 5.27 -6.76
C ARG A 71 44.10 5.44 -6.31
N GLN A 72 43.17 4.71 -6.94
CA GLN A 72 41.77 4.70 -6.51
C GLN A 72 41.62 4.13 -5.09
N ALA A 73 42.28 3.00 -4.79
CA ALA A 73 42.25 2.40 -3.45
C ALA A 73 42.90 3.31 -2.39
N GLU A 74 43.99 4.02 -2.72
CA GLU A 74 44.61 5.02 -1.85
C GLU A 74 43.67 6.21 -1.57
N LEU A 75 42.96 6.69 -2.59
CA LEU A 75 41.98 7.78 -2.45
C LEU A 75 40.74 7.35 -1.66
N GLU A 76 40.26 6.13 -1.86
CA GLU A 76 39.14 5.56 -1.09
C GLU A 76 39.52 5.29 0.37
N ALA A 77 40.75 4.82 0.63
CA ALA A 77 41.27 4.60 1.98
C ALA A 77 41.58 5.90 2.72
N ALA A 78 41.99 6.94 1.99
CA ALA A 78 42.21 8.28 2.54
C ALA A 78 40.94 9.12 2.62
N ARG A 79 39.81 8.64 2.05
CA ARG A 79 38.52 9.31 2.16
C ARG A 79 38.13 9.29 3.64
N PRO A 80 37.99 10.45 4.30
CA PRO A 80 37.44 10.50 5.64
C PRO A 80 36.12 9.75 5.60
N ALA A 81 35.91 8.78 6.50
CA ALA A 81 34.57 8.25 6.72
C ALA A 81 33.73 9.47 7.07
N PRO A 82 32.76 9.89 6.22
CA PRO A 82 31.91 10.99 6.60
C PRO A 82 31.29 10.58 7.93
N GLU A 83 31.43 11.42 8.97
CA GLU A 83 30.49 11.35 10.08
C GLU A 83 29.12 11.34 9.41
N ALA A 84 28.42 10.22 9.50
CA ALA A 84 27.15 10.02 8.82
C ALA A 84 26.12 10.86 9.55
N ILE A 85 26.19 12.17 9.37
CA ILE A 85 25.16 13.11 9.74
C ILE A 85 24.00 12.74 8.82
N ASP A 86 23.01 12.05 9.38
CA ASP A 86 21.76 11.81 8.69
C ASP A 86 21.11 13.18 8.46
N PRO A 87 21.04 13.68 7.21
CA PRO A 87 20.51 15.00 6.91
C PRO A 87 19.02 15.12 7.27
N PHE A 88 18.35 14.00 7.58
CA PHE A 88 16.94 13.94 7.92
C PHE A 88 16.68 13.58 9.40
N ALA A 89 17.71 13.54 10.26
CA ALA A 89 17.58 13.13 11.65
C ALA A 89 16.51 13.91 12.43
N GLU A 90 16.36 15.21 12.17
CA GLU A 90 15.32 16.04 12.80
C GLU A 90 13.96 15.95 12.11
N LEU A 91 13.95 15.70 10.80
CA LEU A 91 12.75 15.72 9.97
C LEU A 91 11.97 14.40 10.03
N ALA A 92 12.67 13.26 10.06
CA ALA A 92 12.05 11.93 10.08
C ALA A 92 11.13 11.69 11.29
N PRO A 93 11.47 12.09 12.54
CA PRO A 93 10.55 11.99 13.68
C PRO A 93 9.29 12.84 13.51
N ARG A 94 9.41 14.04 12.93
CA ARG A 94 8.26 14.93 12.68
C ARG A 94 7.30 14.34 11.65
N ILE A 95 7.84 13.79 10.56
CA ILE A 95 7.04 13.04 9.56
C ILE A 95 6.31 11.88 10.25
N THR A 96 7.02 11.12 11.07
CA THR A 96 6.48 9.93 11.76
C THR A 96 5.33 10.30 12.71
N ALA A 97 5.43 11.43 13.42
CA ALA A 97 4.37 11.93 14.27
C ALA A 97 3.09 12.27 13.47
N GLU A 98 3.22 12.90 12.31
CA GLU A 98 2.07 13.25 11.45
C GLU A 98 1.47 12.00 10.77
N VAL A 99 2.28 10.98 10.44
CA VAL A 99 1.79 9.69 9.89
C VAL A 99 0.75 9.04 10.81
N ALA A 100 0.91 9.13 12.13
CA ALA A 100 -0.06 8.58 13.07
C ALA A 100 -1.42 9.28 12.99
N ALA A 101 -1.43 10.61 12.92
CA ALA A 101 -2.65 11.41 12.77
C ALA A 101 -3.31 11.18 11.39
N LEU A 102 -2.49 11.07 10.34
CA LEU A 102 -2.94 10.73 8.99
C LEU A 102 -3.57 9.34 8.94
N CYS A 103 -3.00 8.33 9.60
CA CYS A 103 -3.62 7.00 9.68
C CYS A 103 -4.97 7.05 10.40
N ALA A 104 -5.06 7.84 11.48
CA ALA A 104 -6.24 7.92 12.32
C ALA A 104 -7.44 8.66 11.71
N SER A 105 -7.23 9.61 10.80
CA SER A 105 -8.31 10.44 10.25
C SER A 105 -8.24 10.62 8.73
N PRO A 106 -9.27 10.19 7.98
CA PRO A 106 -9.37 10.48 6.54
C PRO A 106 -9.51 11.98 6.25
N GLU A 107 -10.07 12.77 7.17
CA GLU A 107 -10.15 14.23 7.02
C GLU A 107 -8.77 14.88 7.09
N VAL A 108 -7.92 14.46 8.03
CA VAL A 108 -6.53 14.92 8.11
C VAL A 108 -5.76 14.53 6.85
N ARG A 109 -5.98 13.32 6.31
CA ARG A 109 -5.40 12.95 4.99
C ARG A 109 -5.90 13.82 3.85
N ARG A 110 -7.21 14.10 3.78
CA ARG A 110 -7.77 15.00 2.76
C ARG A 110 -7.13 16.38 2.83
N VAL A 111 -7.02 16.95 4.02
CA VAL A 111 -6.35 18.23 4.26
C VAL A 111 -4.88 18.15 3.82
N ALA A 112 -4.15 17.11 4.23
CA ALA A 112 -2.75 16.94 3.85
C ALA A 112 -2.56 16.83 2.32
N ARG A 113 -3.47 16.19 1.60
CA ARG A 113 -3.43 16.15 0.13
C ARG A 113 -3.73 17.52 -0.51
N ALA A 114 -4.54 18.34 0.16
CA ALA A 114 -4.88 19.69 -0.28
C ALA A 114 -3.81 20.73 0.14
N THR A 115 -2.99 20.44 1.15
CA THR A 115 -1.87 21.30 1.57
C THR A 115 -0.88 21.46 0.41
N PRO A 116 -0.66 22.69 -0.07
CA PRO A 116 0.20 22.93 -1.23
C PRO A 116 1.62 22.38 -1.03
N GLY A 117 2.10 21.62 -2.01
CA GLY A 117 3.47 21.12 -2.08
C GLY A 117 3.81 19.95 -1.15
N LEU A 118 2.92 19.54 -0.23
CA LEU A 118 3.23 18.48 0.74
C LEU A 118 3.51 17.14 0.04
N ARG A 119 2.64 16.73 -0.89
CA ARG A 119 2.80 15.45 -1.61
C ARG A 119 4.00 15.46 -2.53
N GLU A 120 4.22 16.58 -3.22
CA GLU A 120 5.31 16.77 -4.16
C GLU A 120 6.66 16.74 -3.44
N ALA A 121 6.78 17.44 -2.31
CA ALA A 121 7.98 17.43 -1.49
C ALA A 121 8.24 16.06 -0.85
N ALA A 122 7.21 15.39 -0.31
CA ALA A 122 7.34 14.04 0.24
C ALA A 122 7.83 13.04 -0.84
N ARG A 123 7.30 13.12 -2.06
CA ARG A 123 7.74 12.29 -3.19
C ARG A 123 9.16 12.62 -3.63
N ALA A 124 9.54 13.89 -3.66
CA ALA A 124 10.89 14.32 -4.04
C ALA A 124 11.94 13.80 -3.05
N LEU A 125 11.62 13.75 -1.76
CA LEU A 125 12.50 13.21 -0.72
C LEU A 125 12.45 11.69 -0.55
N ALA A 126 11.40 11.02 -1.05
CA ALA A 126 11.21 9.57 -0.88
C ALA A 126 12.43 8.69 -1.25
N PRO A 127 13.24 8.99 -2.30
CA PRO A 127 14.43 8.20 -2.62
C PRO A 127 15.53 8.26 -1.55
N ALA A 128 15.58 9.35 -0.76
CA ALA A 128 16.65 9.61 0.21
C ALA A 128 16.18 9.50 1.67
N CYS A 129 14.88 9.66 1.95
CA CYS A 129 14.31 9.63 3.29
C CYS A 129 13.17 8.60 3.39
N ALA A 130 13.39 7.54 4.17
CA ALA A 130 12.40 6.47 4.35
C ALA A 130 11.08 6.97 4.95
N ALA A 131 11.13 7.93 5.88
CA ALA A 131 9.94 8.53 6.46
C ALA A 131 9.15 9.34 5.41
N ALA A 132 9.83 10.10 4.54
CA ALA A 132 9.19 10.83 3.45
C ALA A 132 8.55 9.88 2.43
N ARG A 133 9.20 8.75 2.13
CA ARG A 133 8.60 7.68 1.31
C ARG A 133 7.33 7.13 1.94
N HIS A 134 7.36 6.80 3.23
CA HIS A 134 6.19 6.33 3.97
C HIS A 134 5.04 7.35 3.88
N LEU A 135 5.33 8.64 4.11
CA LEU A 135 4.35 9.72 3.98
C LEU A 135 3.78 9.82 2.56
N ALA A 136 4.64 9.80 1.53
CA ALA A 136 4.22 9.87 0.13
C ALA A 136 3.29 8.71 -0.26
N GLU A 137 3.59 7.50 0.22
CA GLU A 137 2.76 6.32 0.01
C GLU A 137 1.43 6.43 0.75
N LEU A 138 1.41 6.86 2.02
CA LEU A 138 0.19 7.04 2.80
C LEU A 138 -0.72 8.11 2.16
N LEU A 139 -0.16 9.22 1.69
CA LEU A 139 -0.91 10.27 1.00
C LEU A 139 -1.43 9.82 -0.38
N ALA A 140 -0.91 8.74 -0.94
CA ALA A 140 -1.40 8.15 -2.18
C ALA A 140 -2.56 7.16 -1.95
N VAL A 141 -2.74 6.62 -0.74
CA VAL A 141 -3.82 5.67 -0.44
C VAL A 141 -5.18 6.30 -0.76
N PRO A 142 -6.10 5.61 -1.46
CA PRO A 142 -7.42 6.13 -1.77
C PRO A 142 -8.26 6.40 -0.51
N ASP A 143 -8.96 7.52 -0.51
CA ASP A 143 -10.08 7.80 0.40
C ASP A 143 -11.31 8.11 -0.44
N ASP A 144 -12.38 7.36 -0.22
CA ASP A 144 -13.65 7.49 -0.95
C ASP A 144 -13.49 7.38 -2.49
N GLU A 145 -12.49 6.65 -2.98
CA GLU A 145 -12.23 6.51 -4.42
C GLU A 145 -13.03 5.34 -5.02
N VAL A 146 -13.65 5.56 -6.19
CA VAL A 146 -14.39 4.51 -6.90
C VAL A 146 -13.43 3.62 -7.68
N VAL A 147 -13.53 2.31 -7.45
CA VAL A 147 -12.85 1.27 -8.20
C VAL A 147 -13.89 0.44 -8.96
N THR A 148 -13.75 0.38 -10.27
CA THR A 148 -14.54 -0.48 -11.16
C THR A 148 -13.81 -1.81 -11.33
N VAL A 149 -14.49 -2.90 -11.03
CA VAL A 149 -13.98 -4.27 -11.19
C VAL A 149 -14.75 -4.96 -12.30
N LEU A 150 -14.04 -5.56 -13.26
CA LEU A 150 -14.64 -6.29 -14.38
C LEU A 150 -14.04 -7.68 -14.48
N HIS A 151 -14.87 -8.69 -14.73
CA HIS A 151 -14.45 -10.06 -15.03
C HIS A 151 -14.84 -10.41 -16.47
N PRO A 152 -13.97 -10.19 -17.47
CA PRO A 152 -14.34 -10.26 -18.88
C PRO A 152 -14.96 -11.60 -19.29
N ALA A 153 -14.36 -12.72 -18.84
CA ALA A 153 -14.83 -14.06 -19.19
C ALA A 153 -16.20 -14.44 -18.59
N LEU A 154 -16.61 -13.80 -17.48
CA LEU A 154 -17.90 -14.06 -16.82
C LEU A 154 -18.95 -13.01 -17.18
N GLY A 155 -18.57 -11.91 -17.84
CA GLY A 155 -19.46 -10.78 -18.08
C GLY A 155 -19.96 -10.11 -16.80
N VAL A 156 -19.24 -10.27 -15.68
CA VAL A 156 -19.58 -9.67 -14.39
C VAL A 156 -18.80 -8.37 -14.20
N GLY A 157 -19.44 -7.35 -13.65
CA GLY A 157 -18.76 -6.14 -13.22
C GLY A 157 -19.48 -5.45 -12.09
N PHE A 158 -18.75 -4.67 -11.31
CA PHE A 158 -19.28 -3.92 -10.19
C PHE A 158 -18.37 -2.75 -9.82
N ARG A 159 -18.92 -1.80 -9.06
CA ARG A 159 -18.20 -0.64 -8.54
C ARG A 159 -18.16 -0.71 -7.02
N CYS A 160 -17.00 -0.44 -6.47
CA CYS A 160 -16.79 -0.30 -5.04
C CYS A 160 -16.20 1.06 -4.70
N VAL A 161 -16.52 1.57 -3.52
CA VAL A 161 -15.80 2.71 -2.93
C VAL A 161 -14.74 2.17 -1.98
N ALA A 162 -13.49 2.54 -2.22
CA ALA A 162 -12.33 2.17 -1.42
C ALA A 162 -11.90 3.35 -0.54
N SER A 163 -11.71 3.08 0.74
CA SER A 163 -11.20 4.04 1.71
C SER A 163 -10.14 3.36 2.58
N GLY A 164 -8.93 3.93 2.65
CA GLY A 164 -7.81 3.37 3.41
C GLY A 164 -7.22 2.06 2.88
N VAL A 165 -7.64 1.59 1.69
CA VAL A 165 -7.13 0.36 1.06
C VAL A 165 -5.78 0.64 0.39
N ALA A 166 -4.69 0.16 0.99
CA ALA A 166 -3.33 0.57 0.62
C ALA A 166 -2.80 -0.15 -0.62
N ASP A 167 -3.07 -1.45 -0.74
CA ASP A 167 -2.50 -2.32 -1.77
C ASP A 167 -3.50 -3.31 -2.35
N ALA A 168 -3.10 -3.93 -3.46
CA ALA A 168 -3.91 -4.86 -4.21
C ALA A 168 -4.23 -6.14 -3.42
N GLY A 169 -3.34 -6.61 -2.53
CA GLY A 169 -3.58 -7.78 -1.69
C GLY A 169 -4.71 -7.56 -0.69
N GLN A 170 -4.68 -6.41 0.00
CA GLN A 170 -5.78 -5.96 0.86
C GLN A 170 -7.07 -5.77 0.06
N PHE A 171 -7.00 -5.08 -1.09
CA PHE A 171 -8.14 -4.88 -1.99
C PHE A 171 -8.78 -6.21 -2.40
N HIS A 172 -7.97 -7.20 -2.78
CA HIS A 172 -8.44 -8.51 -3.22
C HIS A 172 -9.32 -9.19 -2.17
N VAL A 173 -8.85 -9.27 -0.92
CA VAL A 173 -9.60 -9.94 0.14
C VAL A 173 -10.90 -9.19 0.47
N LEU A 174 -10.85 -7.86 0.57
CA LEU A 174 -12.04 -7.05 0.85
C LEU A 174 -13.04 -7.10 -0.31
N MET A 175 -12.56 -7.14 -1.56
CA MET A 175 -13.39 -7.25 -2.76
C MET A 175 -14.13 -8.58 -2.83
N LEU A 176 -13.47 -9.69 -2.50
CA LEU A 176 -14.11 -11.01 -2.44
C LEU A 176 -15.22 -11.09 -1.39
N ASP A 177 -15.08 -10.36 -0.27
CA ASP A 177 -16.11 -10.27 0.77
C ASP A 177 -17.28 -9.39 0.31
N ALA A 178 -16.98 -8.19 -0.20
CA ALA A 178 -17.98 -7.20 -0.63
C ALA A 178 -18.80 -7.65 -1.87
N ALA A 179 -18.20 -8.40 -2.78
CA ALA A 179 -18.82 -8.88 -4.02
C ALA A 179 -19.09 -10.39 -4.01
N ALA A 180 -19.24 -10.99 -2.83
CA ALA A 180 -19.40 -12.43 -2.65
C ALA A 180 -20.60 -13.03 -3.41
N ASP A 181 -21.65 -12.25 -3.64
CA ASP A 181 -22.86 -12.71 -4.35
C ASP A 181 -22.76 -12.51 -5.87
N LEU A 182 -21.74 -11.80 -6.35
CA LEU A 182 -21.51 -11.50 -7.78
C LEU A 182 -20.40 -12.36 -8.38
N LEU A 183 -19.41 -12.73 -7.57
CA LEU A 183 -18.30 -13.59 -7.99
C LEU A 183 -18.62 -15.04 -7.63
N PRO A 184 -18.12 -16.03 -8.40
CA PRO A 184 -18.29 -17.45 -8.06
C PRO A 184 -17.64 -17.77 -6.70
N GLY A 185 -17.61 -19.04 -6.26
CA GLY A 185 -16.73 -19.56 -5.20
C GLY A 185 -16.92 -19.03 -3.76
N PRO A 186 -16.10 -19.51 -2.80
CA PRO A 186 -16.35 -19.24 -1.38
C PRO A 186 -15.98 -17.81 -0.98
N ARG A 187 -16.66 -17.31 0.06
CA ARG A 187 -16.28 -16.09 0.79
C ARG A 187 -14.89 -16.26 1.43
N PRO A 188 -14.11 -15.17 1.55
CA PRO A 188 -12.85 -15.22 2.28
C PRO A 188 -13.08 -15.51 3.77
N MET A 189 -12.06 -16.05 4.44
CA MET A 189 -12.14 -16.27 5.88
C MET A 189 -12.33 -14.93 6.60
N GLN A 190 -13.35 -14.84 7.47
CA GLN A 190 -13.71 -13.58 8.12
C GLN A 190 -12.57 -12.96 8.94
N ARG A 191 -11.70 -13.77 9.56
CA ARG A 191 -10.51 -13.26 10.23
C ARG A 191 -9.55 -12.48 9.32
N PHE A 192 -9.49 -12.81 8.02
CA PHE A 192 -8.67 -12.07 7.05
C PHE A 192 -9.32 -10.73 6.73
N VAL A 193 -10.64 -10.71 6.54
CA VAL A 193 -11.43 -9.49 6.33
C VAL A 193 -11.28 -8.55 7.52
N THR A 194 -11.47 -9.04 8.74
CA THR A 194 -11.32 -8.24 9.97
C THR A 194 -9.90 -7.68 10.13
N ALA A 195 -8.88 -8.49 9.88
CA ALA A 195 -7.47 -8.05 9.95
C ALA A 195 -7.14 -6.98 8.91
N TYR A 196 -7.68 -7.11 7.69
CA TYR A 196 -7.51 -6.09 6.65
C TYR A 196 -8.36 -4.85 6.85
N ARG A 197 -9.47 -4.92 7.61
CA ARG A 197 -10.27 -3.74 7.96
C ARG A 197 -9.63 -2.93 9.08
N ASP A 198 -9.47 -3.51 10.27
CA ASP A 198 -8.86 -2.77 11.38
C ASP A 198 -8.29 -3.60 12.54
N ALA A 199 -8.37 -4.93 12.49
CA ALA A 199 -7.76 -5.75 13.54
C ALA A 199 -6.26 -5.94 13.29
N ASN A 200 -5.49 -6.08 14.37
CA ASN A 200 -4.16 -6.65 14.23
C ASN A 200 -4.30 -8.10 13.76
N PRO A 201 -3.50 -8.54 12.78
CA PRO A 201 -3.45 -9.95 12.40
C PRO A 201 -2.80 -10.74 13.54
N THR A 202 -3.56 -11.02 14.61
CA THR A 202 -3.08 -11.88 15.68
C THR A 202 -3.19 -13.31 15.22
N SER A 203 -2.06 -13.87 14.78
CA SER A 203 -1.95 -15.32 14.64
C SER A 203 -1.92 -15.99 16.00
N ALA A 204 -2.66 -17.08 16.17
CA ALA A 204 -2.37 -18.00 17.27
C ALA A 204 -0.90 -18.45 17.16
N ALA A 205 -0.10 -18.24 18.21
CA ALA A 205 1.30 -18.68 18.31
C ALA A 205 2.31 -18.09 17.29
N GLY A 206 2.06 -16.91 16.70
CA GLY A 206 3.03 -16.25 15.80
C GLY A 206 3.08 -16.82 14.37
N VAL A 207 2.09 -17.62 13.97
CA VAL A 207 2.00 -18.21 12.62
C VAL A 207 1.31 -17.25 11.63
N ALA A 208 2.06 -16.70 10.68
CA ALA A 208 1.53 -15.80 9.65
C ALA A 208 0.21 -16.30 9.02
N MET A 209 -0.80 -15.43 8.98
CA MET A 209 -2.04 -15.69 8.27
C MET A 209 -1.78 -15.57 6.77
N LEU A 210 -1.89 -16.67 6.02
CA LEU A 210 -1.69 -16.65 4.57
C LEU A 210 -3.03 -16.58 3.84
N ALA A 211 -3.24 -15.52 3.08
CA ALA A 211 -4.33 -15.40 2.13
C ALA A 211 -3.93 -16.06 0.79
N GLU A 212 -4.93 -16.47 0.03
CA GLU A 212 -4.78 -17.07 -1.29
C GLU A 212 -5.49 -16.23 -2.33
N GLY A 213 -4.80 -15.95 -3.44
CA GLY A 213 -5.31 -15.24 -4.59
C GLY A 213 -6.25 -16.11 -5.38
N ARG A 214 -7.51 -15.67 -5.47
CA ARG A 214 -8.55 -16.42 -6.13
C ARG A 214 -8.70 -16.09 -7.61
N PHE A 215 -8.44 -14.84 -7.96
CA PHE A 215 -8.38 -14.34 -9.32
C PHE A 215 -7.01 -13.74 -9.57
N GLN A 216 -6.52 -13.81 -10.80
CA GLN A 216 -5.44 -12.94 -11.20
C GLN A 216 -6.04 -11.55 -11.43
N MET A 217 -5.49 -10.53 -10.76
CA MET A 217 -5.88 -9.15 -10.98
C MET A 217 -4.94 -8.50 -11.99
N TYR A 218 -5.51 -7.71 -12.89
CA TYR A 218 -4.80 -7.02 -13.94
C TYR A 218 -5.16 -5.53 -13.94
N ALA A 219 -4.21 -4.69 -14.34
CA ALA A 219 -4.49 -3.34 -14.78
C ALA A 219 -5.31 -3.35 -16.08
N ALA A 220 -6.05 -2.26 -16.32
CA ALA A 220 -6.90 -2.09 -17.50
C ALA A 220 -6.21 -2.39 -18.84
N GLY A 221 -4.93 -2.03 -18.98
CA GLY A 221 -4.14 -2.24 -20.20
C GLY A 221 -3.84 -3.70 -20.55
N ALA A 222 -4.22 -4.66 -19.70
CA ALA A 222 -4.12 -6.09 -20.05
C ALA A 222 -5.17 -6.54 -21.06
N LEU A 223 -6.28 -5.80 -21.21
CA LEU A 223 -7.36 -6.21 -22.09
C LEU A 223 -6.93 -6.13 -23.54
N ARG A 224 -7.00 -7.26 -24.24
CA ARG A 224 -6.64 -7.34 -25.67
C ARG A 224 -7.79 -6.83 -26.54
N ALA A 225 -7.46 -6.45 -27.78
CA ALA A 225 -8.44 -6.27 -28.83
C ALA A 225 -9.32 -7.55 -28.94
N GLY A 226 -10.63 -7.41 -28.71
CA GLY A 226 -11.55 -8.53 -28.57
C GLY A 226 -12.04 -8.82 -27.15
N GLY A 227 -11.60 -8.05 -26.14
CA GLY A 227 -12.15 -8.10 -24.79
C GLY A 227 -11.68 -9.30 -23.96
N THR A 228 -10.58 -9.93 -24.35
CA THR A 228 -10.01 -11.09 -23.64
C THR A 228 -8.77 -10.70 -22.85
N LEU A 229 -8.52 -11.44 -21.76
CA LEU A 229 -7.29 -11.31 -20.99
C LEU A 229 -6.23 -12.29 -21.51
N PRO A 230 -4.93 -12.04 -21.23
CA PRO A 230 -3.87 -13.00 -21.47
C PRO A 230 -4.03 -14.29 -20.69
N ASP A 231 -3.71 -15.40 -21.34
CA ASP A 231 -3.66 -16.72 -20.71
C ASP A 231 -2.32 -16.94 -20.00
N GLY A 232 -2.40 -17.69 -18.89
CA GLY A 232 -1.22 -18.08 -18.11
C GLY A 232 -0.37 -16.86 -17.73
N PHE A 233 0.93 -16.95 -17.99
CA PHE A 233 1.90 -15.89 -17.68
C PHE A 233 1.98 -14.79 -18.75
N GLY A 234 1.25 -14.89 -19.88
CA GLY A 234 1.37 -13.98 -21.03
C GLY A 234 0.88 -12.54 -20.79
N GLY A 235 0.48 -12.19 -19.55
CA GLY A 235 0.05 -10.86 -19.15
C GLY A 235 0.70 -10.36 -17.87
N SER A 236 1.84 -10.97 -17.47
CA SER A 236 2.51 -10.67 -16.20
C SER A 236 2.89 -9.21 -16.00
N ASP A 237 3.18 -8.51 -17.09
CA ASP A 237 3.56 -7.09 -17.07
C ASP A 237 2.41 -6.17 -16.64
N HIS A 238 1.17 -6.67 -16.72
CA HIS A 238 -0.03 -5.95 -16.29
C HIS A 238 -0.61 -6.49 -14.98
N TRP A 239 0.06 -7.47 -14.33
CA TRP A 239 -0.44 -8.03 -13.09
C TRP A 239 -0.39 -7.02 -11.95
N LEU A 240 -1.46 -7.00 -11.18
CA LEU A 240 -1.51 -6.30 -9.91
C LEU A 240 -1.06 -7.28 -8.82
N TRP A 241 0.23 -7.25 -8.50
CA TRP A 241 0.80 -8.06 -7.44
C TRP A 241 0.23 -7.65 -6.08
N PRO A 242 0.16 -8.54 -5.08
CA PRO A 242 -0.42 -8.20 -3.78
C PRO A 242 0.17 -6.95 -3.13
N HIS A 243 1.46 -6.68 -3.34
CA HIS A 243 2.17 -5.51 -2.79
C HIS A 243 2.06 -4.24 -3.66
N THR A 244 1.45 -4.33 -4.85
CA THR A 244 1.22 -3.18 -5.73
C THR A 244 0.32 -2.18 -4.99
N PRO A 245 0.75 -0.92 -4.79
CA PRO A 245 -0.10 0.09 -4.19
C PRO A 245 -1.39 0.23 -5.01
N LEU A 246 -2.55 0.27 -4.35
CA LEU A 246 -3.82 0.46 -5.07
C LEU A 246 -3.83 1.80 -5.83
N ALA A 247 -3.11 2.78 -5.28
CA ALA A 247 -2.86 4.09 -5.89
C ALA A 247 -2.09 4.04 -7.23
N ALA A 248 -1.39 2.94 -7.53
CA ALA A 248 -0.67 2.73 -8.77
C ALA A 248 -1.53 2.11 -9.88
N VAL A 249 -2.73 1.61 -9.57
CA VAL A 249 -3.66 1.07 -10.57
C VAL A 249 -4.14 2.20 -11.47
N PRO A 250 -3.90 2.19 -12.79
CA PRO A 250 -4.27 3.30 -13.66
C PRO A 250 -5.77 3.62 -13.60
N ALA A 251 -6.10 4.90 -13.62
CA ALA A 251 -7.48 5.35 -13.79
C ALA A 251 -7.82 5.47 -15.27
N VAL A 252 -8.99 4.97 -15.67
CA VAL A 252 -9.56 5.11 -17.01
C VAL A 252 -10.89 5.83 -16.88
N GLY A 253 -11.05 6.97 -17.55
CA GLY A 253 -12.26 7.79 -17.42
C GLY A 253 -12.48 8.34 -16.00
N GLY A 254 -11.41 8.53 -15.22
CA GLY A 254 -11.47 9.05 -13.84
C GLY A 254 -11.73 8.01 -12.75
N GLU A 255 -11.92 6.73 -13.10
CA GLU A 255 -12.08 5.63 -12.14
C GLU A 255 -10.94 4.62 -12.29
N ARG A 256 -10.48 4.03 -11.17
CA ARG A 256 -9.56 2.90 -11.26
C ARG A 256 -10.28 1.69 -11.81
N VAL A 257 -9.65 0.99 -12.74
CA VAL A 257 -10.21 -0.22 -13.34
C VAL A 257 -9.31 -1.41 -13.02
N VAL A 258 -9.90 -2.43 -12.41
CA VAL A 258 -9.27 -3.72 -12.12
C VAL A 258 -9.97 -4.80 -12.94
N LEU A 259 -9.21 -5.57 -13.70
CA LEU A 259 -9.71 -6.71 -14.44
C LEU A 259 -9.41 -8.01 -13.68
N LEU A 260 -10.37 -8.93 -13.66
CA LEU A 260 -10.25 -10.25 -13.06
C LEU A 260 -10.13 -11.31 -14.14
N GLY A 261 -9.09 -12.13 -14.04
CA GLY A 261 -8.88 -13.29 -14.89
C GLY A 261 -8.66 -14.58 -14.08
N PRO A 262 -8.58 -15.72 -14.78
CA PRO A 262 -8.22 -16.98 -14.13
C PRO A 262 -6.84 -16.86 -13.47
N PRO A 263 -6.63 -17.47 -12.29
CA PRO A 263 -5.33 -17.49 -11.65
C PRO A 263 -4.34 -18.30 -12.50
N ALA A 264 -3.21 -17.70 -12.89
CA ALA A 264 -2.14 -18.40 -13.61
C ALA A 264 -1.35 -19.36 -12.72
N TYR A 265 -1.37 -19.11 -11.41
CA TYR A 265 -0.73 -19.92 -10.38
C TYR A 265 -1.43 -19.67 -9.03
N ARG A 266 -1.13 -20.50 -8.04
CA ARG A 266 -1.65 -20.34 -6.68
C ARG A 266 -0.87 -19.25 -5.94
N ALA A 267 -1.32 -18.00 -6.07
CA ALA A 267 -0.72 -16.89 -5.36
C ALA A 267 -1.08 -16.94 -3.87
N THR A 268 -0.09 -16.79 -2.99
CA THR A 268 -0.32 -16.62 -1.55
C THR A 268 0.48 -15.43 -1.03
N TRP A 269 -0.04 -14.79 0.02
CA TRP A 269 0.65 -13.70 0.69
C TRP A 269 0.24 -13.63 2.16
N GLU A 270 1.07 -13.00 2.97
CA GLU A 270 0.77 -12.73 4.37
C GLU A 270 -0.30 -11.63 4.49
N VAL A 271 -1.30 -11.89 5.33
CA VAL A 271 -2.33 -10.93 5.71
C VAL A 271 -1.72 -9.92 6.68
N ALA A 272 -1.12 -8.88 6.11
CA ALA A 272 -0.56 -7.75 6.81
C ALA A 272 -1.03 -6.44 6.15
N ARG A 273 -1.42 -5.45 6.96
CA ARG A 273 -1.72 -4.11 6.48
C ARG A 273 -0.42 -3.34 6.27
N ARG A 274 -0.23 -2.73 5.08
CA ARG A 274 0.90 -1.84 4.80
C ARG A 274 1.02 -0.71 5.83
N PHE A 275 -0.11 -0.16 6.26
CA PHE A 275 -0.22 0.84 7.31
C PHE A 275 -1.05 0.26 8.47
N PRO A 276 -0.43 -0.33 9.51
CA PRO A 276 -1.15 -1.04 10.57
C PRO A 276 -2.17 -0.18 11.35
N ALA A 277 -1.97 1.13 11.39
CA ALA A 277 -2.84 2.07 12.09
C ALA A 277 -3.97 2.65 11.22
N LEU A 278 -3.97 2.33 9.91
CA LEU A 278 -4.93 2.82 8.93
C LEU A 278 -6.11 1.84 8.83
N PRO A 279 -7.33 2.25 9.23
CA PRO A 279 -8.51 1.46 8.96
C PRO A 279 -8.81 1.49 7.46
N ALA A 280 -9.30 0.36 6.95
CA ALA A 280 -9.74 0.24 5.57
C ALA A 280 -11.20 -0.22 5.48
N ASP A 281 -11.90 0.33 4.49
CA ASP A 281 -13.24 -0.09 4.10
C ASP A 281 -13.32 -0.22 2.59
N LEU A 282 -14.08 -1.22 2.15
CA LEU A 282 -14.45 -1.40 0.76
C LEU A 282 -15.93 -1.74 0.72
N ARG A 283 -16.71 -0.88 0.07
CA ARG A 283 -18.16 -1.02 -0.02
C ARG A 283 -18.59 -1.13 -1.46
N LEU A 284 -19.30 -2.20 -1.78
CA LEU A 284 -20.02 -2.34 -3.04
C LEU A 284 -21.07 -1.22 -3.13
N ILE A 285 -21.05 -0.46 -4.22
CA ILE A 285 -22.00 0.63 -4.47
C ILE A 285 -22.92 0.37 -5.66
N GLU A 286 -22.49 -0.47 -6.61
CA GLU A 286 -23.27 -0.77 -7.81
C GLU A 286 -22.83 -2.12 -8.38
N ALA A 287 -23.79 -3.00 -8.68
CA ALA A 287 -23.58 -4.13 -9.57
C ALA A 287 -23.92 -3.68 -11.00
N LEU A 288 -23.01 -3.91 -11.95
CA LEU A 288 -23.22 -3.50 -13.33
C LEU A 288 -24.07 -4.54 -14.06
N ASP A 289 -25.00 -4.08 -14.88
CA ASP A 289 -25.72 -4.94 -15.79
C ASP A 289 -24.80 -5.44 -16.94
N PRO A 290 -25.17 -6.52 -17.65
CA PRO A 290 -24.34 -7.09 -18.71
C PRO A 290 -24.02 -6.11 -19.85
N ALA A 291 -24.92 -5.18 -20.18
CA ALA A 291 -24.70 -4.20 -21.24
C ALA A 291 -23.69 -3.13 -20.80
N GLN A 292 -23.76 -2.67 -19.56
CA GLN A 292 -22.77 -1.78 -18.95
C GLN A 292 -21.38 -2.44 -18.92
N VAL A 293 -21.30 -3.73 -18.58
CA VAL A 293 -20.04 -4.48 -18.59
C VAL A 293 -19.48 -4.56 -20.01
N ALA A 294 -20.28 -4.99 -20.97
CA ALA A 294 -19.86 -5.09 -22.38
C ALA A 294 -19.38 -3.74 -22.94
N GLY A 295 -20.12 -2.66 -22.67
CA GLY A 295 -19.74 -1.30 -23.09
C GLY A 295 -18.41 -0.85 -22.50
N ARG A 296 -18.16 -1.12 -21.21
CA ARG A 296 -16.88 -0.79 -20.57
C ARG A 296 -15.73 -1.62 -21.13
N LEU A 297 -15.93 -2.92 -21.33
CA LEU A 297 -14.90 -3.79 -21.94
C LEU A 297 -14.56 -3.35 -23.37
N ALA A 298 -15.56 -2.98 -24.17
CA ALA A 298 -15.34 -2.46 -25.52
C ALA A 298 -14.55 -1.15 -25.51
N ALA A 299 -14.86 -0.23 -24.60
CA ALA A 299 -14.13 1.03 -24.45
C ALA A 299 -12.66 0.81 -24.06
N LEU A 300 -12.38 -0.19 -23.20
CA LEU A 300 -11.02 -0.53 -22.78
C LEU A 300 -10.20 -1.21 -23.89
N GLY A 301 -10.82 -2.08 -24.69
CA GLY A 301 -10.14 -2.81 -25.76
C GLY A 301 -9.93 -2.02 -27.05
N SER A 302 -10.38 -0.76 -27.10
CA SER A 302 -10.29 0.12 -28.28
C SER A 302 -9.15 1.16 -28.18
N GLY A 303 -8.47 1.24 -27.04
CA GLY A 303 -7.33 2.17 -26.79
C GLY A 303 -6.00 1.45 -26.79
#